data_AF-A0A959M7Z5-F1
#
_entry.id   AF-A0A959M7Z5-F1
#
_cell.length_a   1.000
_cell.length_b   1.000
_cell.length_c   1.000
_cell.angle_alpha   90.00
_cell.angle_beta   90.00
_cell.angle_gamma   90.00
#
_symmetry.space_group_name_H-M   'P 1'
#
loop_
_entity.id
_entity.type
_entity.pdbx_description
1 polymer ?
#
loop_
_entity_poly.entity_id
_entity_poly.type
_entity_poly.pdbx_seq_one_letter_code
_entity_poly.pdbx_strand_id
1 'polypeptide(L)'
;MKELIDKISSYNIFNYLFPGLIYVAILREFTVFDIYQENNFIGAFLYYFAGLVISRFGSLVIEPILKRLKFVKYASYEDYIAASDKDNKIELFSEINNMYRTLIAMLILLLLAKLFEITTNKLDIPQSWEFGILILALLTIFIFSYRKQTNYVVKRVDARKTDLIT
;
A
#
# COMPACT_ATOMS: atom_id res chain seq x y z
N MET A 1 -12.90 12.91 17.36
CA MET A 1 -13.09 11.86 16.33
C MET A 1 -13.71 12.40 15.06
N LYS A 2 -14.89 13.06 15.11
CA LYS A 2 -15.57 13.59 13.92
C LYS A 2 -14.67 14.53 13.09
N GLU A 3 -14.05 15.53 13.71
CA GLU A 3 -13.10 16.43 13.04
C GLU A 3 -11.85 15.73 12.46
N LEU A 4 -11.44 14.60 13.04
CA LEU A 4 -10.28 13.84 12.55
C LEU A 4 -10.68 13.00 11.34
N ILE A 5 -11.88 12.40 11.37
CA ILE A 5 -12.48 11.64 10.27
C ILE A 5 -12.79 12.57 9.09
N ASP A 6 -13.33 13.76 9.35
CA ASP A 6 -13.64 14.77 8.33
C ASP A 6 -12.38 15.31 7.62
N LYS A 7 -11.21 15.15 8.25
CA LYS A 7 -9.89 15.49 7.67
C LYS A 7 -9.25 14.33 6.90
N ILE A 8 -9.75 13.10 7.06
CA ILE A 8 -9.27 11.96 6.28
C ILE A 8 -9.99 11.98 4.94
N SER A 9 -9.25 12.20 3.85
CA SER A 9 -9.83 12.16 2.51
C SER A 9 -10.43 10.78 2.20
N SER A 10 -11.47 10.73 1.37
CA SER A 10 -12.03 9.48 0.84
C SER A 10 -10.95 8.57 0.26
N TYR A 11 -9.95 9.16 -0.41
CA TYR A 11 -8.76 8.45 -0.89
C TYR A 11 -8.07 7.65 0.22
N ASN A 12 -7.76 8.31 1.35
CA ASN A 12 -7.08 7.68 2.48
C ASN A 12 -7.93 6.57 3.12
N ILE A 13 -9.25 6.75 3.17
CA ILE A 13 -10.17 5.72 3.67
C ILE A 13 -10.10 4.48 2.77
N PHE A 14 -10.31 4.63 1.47
CA PHE A 14 -10.42 3.47 0.56
C PHE A 14 -9.08 2.85 0.17
N ASN A 15 -7.99 3.62 0.17
CA ASN A 15 -6.66 3.10 -0.20
C ASN A 15 -5.87 2.56 1.00
N TYR A 16 -6.20 2.96 2.24
CA TYR A 16 -5.46 2.54 3.42
C TYR A 16 -6.37 1.95 4.50
N LEU A 17 -7.26 2.74 5.10
CA LEU A 17 -8.03 2.26 6.26
C LEU A 17 -8.89 1.02 5.94
N PHE A 18 -9.62 1.05 4.82
CA PHE A 18 -10.50 -0.03 4.42
C PHE A 18 -9.74 -1.33 4.11
N PRO A 19 -8.71 -1.36 3.24
CA PRO A 19 -7.92 -2.57 3.02
C PRO A 19 -7.26 -3.10 4.30
N GLY A 20 -6.76 -2.20 5.16
CA GLY A 20 -6.14 -2.62 6.41
C GLY A 20 -7.11 -3.25 7.40
N LEU A 21 -8.32 -2.68 7.54
CA LEU A 21 -9.36 -3.25 8.39
C LEU A 21 -9.78 -4.64 7.89
N ILE A 22 -10.03 -4.79 6.59
CA ILE A 22 -10.39 -6.09 5.99
C ILE A 22 -9.25 -7.09 6.16
N TYR A 23 -7.99 -6.68 5.97
CA TYR A 23 -6.83 -7.51 6.21
C TYR A 23 -6.81 -8.05 7.64
N VAL A 24 -6.92 -7.18 8.65
CA VAL A 24 -6.91 -7.61 10.06
C VAL A 24 -8.07 -8.55 10.36
N ALA A 25 -9.26 -8.23 9.88
CA ALA A 25 -10.47 -9.04 10.10
C ALA A 25 -10.35 -10.45 9.49
N ILE A 26 -9.73 -10.59 8.32
CA ILE A 26 -9.52 -11.91 7.71
C ILE A 26 -8.31 -12.62 8.32
N LEU A 27 -7.23 -11.91 8.64
CA LEU A 27 -6.00 -12.48 9.19
C LEU A 27 -6.25 -13.28 10.46
N ARG A 28 -7.05 -12.73 11.39
CA ARG A 28 -7.41 -13.38 12.66
C ARG A 28 -8.18 -14.69 12.49
N GLU A 29 -8.96 -14.82 11.41
CA GLU A 29 -9.73 -16.03 11.11
C GLU A 29 -8.92 -17.02 10.26
N PHE A 30 -7.98 -16.52 9.46
CA PHE A 30 -7.24 -17.31 8.48
C PHE A 30 -5.90 -17.84 9.01
N THR A 31 -5.32 -17.16 10.00
CA THR A 31 -4.00 -17.46 10.57
C THR A 31 -4.05 -17.46 12.09
N VAL A 32 -2.95 -17.87 12.73
CA VAL A 32 -2.79 -17.75 14.20
C VAL A 32 -2.50 -16.30 14.66
N PHE A 33 -2.25 -15.37 13.73
CA PHE A 33 -1.92 -13.99 14.07
C PHE A 33 -3.18 -13.19 14.34
N ASP A 34 -3.28 -12.63 15.55
CA ASP A 34 -4.33 -11.68 15.91
C ASP A 34 -3.71 -10.31 16.24
N ILE A 35 -4.04 -9.32 15.42
CA ILE A 35 -3.65 -7.92 15.60
C ILE A 35 -4.89 -7.01 15.76
N TYR A 36 -6.06 -7.60 16.02
CA TYR A 36 -7.26 -6.86 16.35
C TYR A 36 -7.06 -6.02 17.62
N GLN A 37 -7.65 -4.83 17.65
CA GLN A 37 -7.59 -3.93 18.80
C GLN A 37 -8.99 -3.69 19.34
N GLU A 38 -9.19 -3.93 20.64
CA GLU A 38 -10.45 -3.62 21.33
C GLU A 38 -10.70 -2.11 21.37
N ASN A 39 -9.64 -1.31 21.49
CA ASN A 39 -9.73 0.13 21.45
C ASN A 39 -9.87 0.62 20.01
N ASN A 40 -11.07 1.04 19.61
CA ASN A 40 -11.38 1.54 18.28
C ASN A 40 -10.46 2.68 17.79
N PHE A 41 -9.96 3.53 18.69
CA PHE A 41 -9.04 4.61 18.32
C PHE A 41 -7.68 4.06 17.93
N ILE A 42 -7.10 3.19 18.76
CA ILE A 42 -5.82 2.52 18.46
C ILE A 42 -5.97 1.63 17.22
N GLY A 43 -7.07 0.88 17.14
CA GLY A 43 -7.43 0.06 15.99
C GLY A 43 -7.46 0.86 14.69
N ALA A 44 -8.09 2.03 14.66
CA ALA A 44 -8.13 2.87 13.47
C ALA A 44 -6.73 3.25 12.96
N PHE A 45 -5.80 3.62 13.86
CA PHE A 45 -4.40 3.90 13.47
C PHE A 45 -3.66 2.66 13.00
N LEU A 46 -3.82 1.53 13.70
CA LEU A 46 -3.17 0.27 13.33
C LEU A 46 -3.67 -0.23 11.97
N TYR A 47 -4.98 -0.18 11.72
CA TYR A 47 -5.59 -0.62 10.48
C TYR A 47 -5.20 0.31 9.33
N TYR A 48 -5.17 1.63 9.55
CA TYR A 48 -4.62 2.56 8.56
C TYR A 48 -3.16 2.23 8.23
N PHE A 49 -2.32 1.99 9.24
CA PHE A 49 -0.92 1.64 9.04
C PHE A 49 -0.75 0.32 8.29
N ALA A 50 -1.51 -0.72 8.64
CA ALA A 50 -1.51 -1.99 7.92
C ALA A 50 -1.89 -1.78 6.44
N GLY A 51 -2.94 -1.01 6.18
CA GLY A 51 -3.34 -0.63 4.83
C GLY A 51 -2.29 0.15 4.05
N LEU A 52 -1.59 1.09 4.70
CA LEU A 52 -0.47 1.81 4.11
C LEU A 52 0.65 0.86 3.70
N VAL A 53 1.04 -0.08 4.57
CA VAL A 53 2.06 -1.11 4.28
C VAL A 53 1.63 -1.98 3.09
N ILE A 54 0.39 -2.45 3.09
CA ILE A 54 -0.19 -3.25 1.98
C ILE A 54 -0.13 -2.44 0.67
N SER A 55 -0.52 -1.17 0.69
CA SER A 55 -0.49 -0.31 -0.49
C SER A 55 0.93 -0.09 -1.02
N ARG A 56 1.92 0.07 -0.11
CA ARG A 56 3.34 0.15 -0.47
C ARG A 56 3.83 -1.16 -1.10
N PHE A 57 3.53 -2.31 -0.50
CA PHE A 57 3.84 -3.62 -1.07
C PHE A 57 3.24 -3.77 -2.47
N GLY A 58 1.97 -3.41 -2.65
CA GLY A 58 1.33 -3.39 -3.96
C GLY A 58 2.08 -2.55 -5.00
N SER A 59 2.71 -1.45 -4.58
CA SER A 59 3.36 -0.51 -5.50
C SER A 59 4.79 -0.94 -5.84
N LEU A 60 5.45 -1.63 -4.92
CA LEU A 60 6.84 -2.06 -5.04
C LEU A 60 6.96 -3.45 -5.65
N VAL A 61 5.94 -4.30 -5.47
CA VAL A 61 5.97 -5.70 -5.89
C VAL A 61 4.92 -5.97 -6.96
N ILE A 62 3.64 -5.75 -6.66
CA ILE A 62 2.54 -6.14 -7.56
C ILE A 62 2.56 -5.34 -8.87
N GLU A 63 2.63 -4.02 -8.80
CA GLU A 63 2.65 -3.17 -10.00
C GLU A 63 3.82 -3.51 -10.95
N PRO A 64 5.09 -3.59 -10.50
CA PRO A 64 6.18 -3.98 -11.38
C PRO A 64 6.02 -5.37 -11.99
N ILE A 65 5.52 -6.36 -11.23
CA ILE A 65 5.28 -7.71 -11.74
C ILE A 65 4.23 -7.68 -12.86
N LEU A 66 3.06 -7.06 -12.62
CA LEU A 66 1.98 -7.01 -13.61
C LEU A 66 2.36 -6.19 -14.84
N LYS A 67 3.18 -5.13 -14.69
CA LYS A 67 3.78 -4.41 -15.83
C LYS A 67 4.72 -5.30 -16.64
N ARG A 68 5.59 -6.06 -15.97
CA ARG A 68 6.56 -6.96 -16.63
C ARG A 68 5.87 -8.08 -17.40
N LEU A 69 4.76 -8.59 -16.85
CA LEU A 69 3.88 -9.55 -17.51
C LEU A 69 3.01 -8.94 -18.61
N LYS A 70 3.08 -7.61 -18.84
CA LYS A 70 2.24 -6.85 -19.78
C LYS A 70 0.73 -7.00 -19.52
N PHE A 71 0.34 -7.38 -18.31
CA PHE A 71 -1.07 -7.46 -17.91
C PHE A 71 -1.67 -6.05 -17.72
N VAL A 72 -0.85 -5.08 -17.32
CA VAL A 72 -1.22 -3.66 -17.22
C VAL A 72 -0.23 -2.80 -18.00
N LYS A 73 -0.73 -1.73 -18.62
CA LYS A 73 0.06 -0.71 -19.31
C LYS A 73 -0.19 0.64 -18.67
N TYR A 74 0.87 1.42 -18.48
CA TYR A 74 0.81 2.75 -17.92
C TYR A 74 1.21 3.77 -18.99
N ALA A 75 0.57 4.93 -18.98
CA ALA A 75 1.07 6.10 -19.70
C ALA A 75 2.42 6.56 -19.11
N SER A 76 3.15 7.40 -19.86
CA SER A 76 4.31 8.08 -19.29
C SER A 76 3.87 8.96 -18.12
N TYR A 77 4.79 9.29 -17.22
CA TYR A 77 4.43 10.10 -16.06
C TYR A 77 4.20 11.56 -16.46
N GLU A 78 4.89 12.00 -17.50
CA GLU A 78 4.80 13.30 -18.12
C GLU A 78 3.43 13.49 -18.79
N ASP A 79 2.99 12.51 -19.60
CA ASP A 79 1.64 12.51 -20.19
C ASP A 79 0.55 12.47 -19.11
N TYR A 80 0.77 11.69 -18.04
CA TYR A 80 -0.15 11.64 -16.92
C TYR A 80 -0.33 13.02 -16.28
N ILE A 81 0.76 13.76 -16.02
CA ILE A 81 0.68 15.11 -15.45
C ILE A 81 -0.07 16.05 -16.40
N ALA A 82 0.34 16.10 -17.67
CA ALA A 82 -0.24 17.01 -18.65
C ALA A 82 -1.73 16.73 -18.91
N ALA A 83 -2.14 15.46 -18.86
CA ALA A 83 -3.54 15.07 -19.00
C ALA A 83 -4.34 15.37 -17.72
N SER A 84 -3.77 15.12 -16.53
CA SER A 84 -4.43 15.41 -15.25
C SER A 84 -4.72 16.91 -15.07
N ASP A 85 -3.89 17.81 -15.60
CA ASP A 85 -4.17 19.25 -15.57
C ASP A 85 -5.43 19.65 -16.36
N LYS A 86 -5.81 18.82 -17.34
CA LYS A 86 -6.96 19.07 -18.22
C LYS A 86 -8.21 18.31 -17.78
N ASP A 87 -8.06 17.19 -17.09
CA ASP A 87 -9.16 16.36 -16.60
C ASP A 87 -8.87 15.74 -15.22
N ASN A 88 -9.46 16.32 -14.18
CA ASN A 88 -9.36 15.84 -12.79
C ASN A 88 -9.91 14.41 -12.60
N LYS A 89 -10.73 13.88 -13.52
CA LYS A 89 -11.19 12.48 -13.44
C LYS A 89 -10.04 11.49 -13.59
N ILE A 90 -8.94 11.87 -14.25
CA ILE A 90 -7.75 11.03 -14.39
C ILE A 90 -7.13 10.75 -13.01
N GLU A 91 -7.07 11.75 -12.13
CA GLU A 91 -6.61 11.55 -10.76
C GLU A 91 -7.55 10.59 -10.01
N LEU A 92 -8.87 10.81 -10.07
CA LEU A 92 -9.87 9.90 -9.47
C LEU A 92 -9.73 8.45 -9.97
N PHE A 93 -9.58 8.22 -11.28
CA PHE A 93 -9.39 6.87 -11.81
C PHE A 93 -8.05 6.26 -11.40
N SER A 94 -7.00 7.07 -11.28
CA SER A 94 -5.71 6.64 -10.74
C SER A 94 -5.83 6.21 -9.27
N GLU A 95 -6.63 6.92 -8.48
CA GLU A 95 -6.96 6.56 -7.11
C GLU A 95 -7.72 5.23 -7.02
N ILE A 96 -8.73 5.03 -7.88
CA ILE A 96 -9.48 3.77 -7.96
C ILE A 96 -8.57 2.61 -8.37
N ASN A 97 -7.67 2.82 -9.35
CA ASN A 97 -6.68 1.81 -9.75
C ASN A 97 -5.74 1.43 -8.60
N ASN A 98 -5.31 2.42 -7.81
CA ASN A 98 -4.47 2.18 -6.63
C ASN A 98 -5.21 1.37 -5.55
N MET A 99 -6.52 1.59 -5.38
CA MET A 99 -7.34 0.80 -4.48
C MET A 99 -7.37 -0.67 -4.93
N TYR A 100 -7.67 -0.96 -6.20
CA TYR A 100 -7.68 -2.34 -6.71
C TYR A 100 -6.31 -3.01 -6.57
N ARG A 101 -5.22 -2.31 -6.90
CA ARG A 101 -3.86 -2.80 -6.69
C ARG A 101 -3.58 -3.13 -5.22
N THR A 102 -4.08 -2.30 -4.30
CA THR A 102 -3.93 -2.51 -2.85
C THR A 102 -4.75 -3.71 -2.37
N LEU A 103 -5.96 -3.92 -2.90
CA LEU A 103 -6.77 -5.10 -2.58
C LEU A 103 -6.13 -6.40 -3.10
N ILE A 104 -5.52 -6.39 -4.29
CA ILE A 104 -4.73 -7.52 -4.79
C ILE A 104 -3.55 -7.82 -3.85
N ALA A 105 -2.81 -6.77 -3.46
CA ALA A 105 -1.70 -6.88 -2.52
C ALA A 105 -2.13 -7.45 -1.16
N MET A 106 -3.29 -7.01 -0.65
CA MET A 106 -3.89 -7.49 0.60
C MET A 106 -4.12 -9.00 0.55
N LEU A 107 -4.77 -9.49 -0.51
CA LEU A 107 -5.06 -10.92 -0.68
C LEU A 107 -3.77 -11.75 -0.79
N ILE A 108 -2.78 -11.26 -1.52
CA ILE A 108 -1.47 -11.93 -1.62
C ILE A 108 -0.76 -11.95 -0.26
N LEU A 109 -0.79 -10.86 0.50
CA LEU A 109 -0.18 -10.81 1.82
C LEU A 109 -0.88 -11.73 2.84
N LEU A 110 -2.19 -11.94 2.74
CA LEU A 110 -2.89 -12.95 3.55
C LEU A 110 -2.39 -14.37 3.24
N LEU A 111 -2.22 -14.70 1.96
CA LEU A 111 -1.64 -15.99 1.55
C LEU A 111 -0.20 -16.14 2.04
N LEU A 112 0.61 -15.08 1.95
CA LEU A 112 1.99 -15.07 2.45
C LEU A 112 2.05 -15.19 3.97
N ALA A 113 1.14 -14.55 4.71
CA ALA A 113 1.04 -14.68 6.16
C ALA A 113 0.72 -16.12 6.57
N LYS A 114 -0.21 -16.79 5.88
CA LYS A 114 -0.50 -18.20 6.13
C LYS A 114 0.67 -19.11 5.78
N LEU A 115 1.37 -18.83 4.68
CA LEU A 115 2.59 -19.57 4.33
C LEU A 115 3.67 -19.37 5.40
N PHE A 116 3.85 -18.13 5.87
CA PHE A 116 4.80 -17.79 6.92
C PHE A 116 4.51 -18.58 8.20
N GLU A 117 3.27 -18.58 8.70
CA GLU A 117 2.83 -19.40 9.84
C GLU A 117 3.19 -20.88 9.66
N ILE A 118 2.85 -21.47 8.50
CA ILE A 118 3.14 -22.89 8.24
C ILE A 118 4.65 -23.15 8.26
N THR A 119 5.45 -22.23 7.71
CA THR A 119 6.91 -22.37 7.67
C THR A 119 7.58 -22.16 9.02
N THR A 120 7.16 -21.18 9.83
CA THR A 120 7.75 -20.94 11.14
C THR A 120 7.46 -22.10 12.09
N ASN A 121 6.22 -22.62 12.06
CA ASN A 121 5.82 -23.80 12.83
C ASN A 121 6.58 -25.07 12.41
N LYS A 122 6.86 -25.26 11.11
CA LYS A 122 7.60 -26.43 10.62
C LYS A 122 9.09 -26.38 10.93
N LEU A 123 9.65 -25.18 11.12
CA LEU A 123 11.08 -24.95 11.33
C LEU A 123 11.41 -24.59 12.80
N ASP A 124 10.42 -24.64 13.69
CA ASP A 124 10.53 -24.25 15.11
C ASP A 124 11.20 -22.88 15.30
N ILE A 125 10.85 -21.91 14.44
CA ILE A 125 11.42 -20.56 14.50
C ILE A 125 10.92 -19.87 15.78
N PRO A 126 11.81 -19.34 16.66
CA PRO A 126 11.39 -18.66 17.87
C PRO A 126 10.59 -17.39 17.55
N GLN A 127 9.54 -17.12 18.33
CA GLN A 127 8.67 -15.95 18.14
C GLN A 127 9.43 -14.60 18.15
N SER A 128 10.54 -14.50 18.91
CA SER A 128 11.39 -13.30 18.92
C SER A 128 12.01 -13.00 17.54
N TRP A 129 12.25 -14.02 16.73
CA TRP A 129 12.75 -13.86 15.36
C TRP A 129 11.64 -13.44 14.40
N GLU A 130 10.39 -13.85 14.62
CA GLU A 130 9.25 -13.42 13.79
C GLU A 130 9.07 -11.91 13.81
N PHE A 131 9.13 -11.29 15.00
CA PHE A 131 9.08 -9.83 15.13
C PHE A 131 10.28 -9.15 14.48
N GLY A 132 11.49 -9.71 14.62
CA GLY A 132 12.69 -9.20 13.97
C GLY A 132 12.58 -9.22 12.43
N ILE A 133 12.07 -10.32 11.87
CA ILE A 133 11.81 -10.47 10.44
C ILE A 133 10.77 -9.45 9.97
N LEU A 134 9.67 -9.27 10.72
CA LEU A 134 8.64 -8.28 10.39
C LEU A 134 9.20 -6.85 10.37
N ILE A 135 9.98 -6.47 11.39
CA ILE A 135 10.62 -5.14 11.46
C ILE A 135 11.56 -4.93 10.27
N LEU A 136 12.39 -5.91 9.94
CA LEU A 136 13.31 -5.83 8.79
C LEU A 136 12.55 -5.72 7.46
N ALA A 137 11.44 -6.47 7.31
CA ALA A 137 10.58 -6.39 6.13
C ALA A 137 9.92 -5.01 6.00
N LEU A 138 9.39 -4.46 7.09
CA LEU A 138 8.81 -3.11 7.11
C LEU A 138 9.85 -2.05 6.77
N LEU A 139 11.03 -2.12 7.40
CA LEU A 139 12.14 -1.21 7.12
C LEU A 139 12.50 -1.23 5.62
N THR A 140 12.62 -2.42 5.04
CA THR A 140 12.91 -2.61 3.62
C THR A 140 11.82 -1.96 2.75
N ILE A 141 10.54 -2.25 3.00
CA ILE A 141 9.42 -1.67 2.27
C ILE A 141 9.45 -0.13 2.34
N PHE A 142 9.71 0.45 3.51
CA PHE A 142 9.69 1.89 3.67
C PHE A 142 10.91 2.59 3.06
N ILE A 143 12.11 1.98 3.08
CA ILE A 143 13.28 2.51 2.36
C ILE A 143 13.00 2.59 0.85
N PHE A 144 12.47 1.51 0.26
CA PHE A 144 12.14 1.51 -1.16
C PHE A 144 10.95 2.41 -1.49
N SER A 145 9.98 2.52 -0.58
CA SER A 145 8.85 3.45 -0.74
C SER A 145 9.31 4.90 -0.73
N TYR A 146 10.22 5.25 0.18
CA TYR A 146 10.83 6.58 0.25
C TYR A 146 11.55 6.91 -1.05
N ARG A 147 12.40 6.00 -1.55
CA ARG A 147 13.07 6.16 -2.85
C ARG A 147 12.06 6.36 -3.99
N LYS A 148 11.02 5.53 -4.07
CA LYS A 148 9.98 5.63 -5.13
C LYS A 148 9.25 6.97 -5.05
N GLN A 149 8.92 7.43 -3.85
CA GLN A 149 8.21 8.69 -3.64
C GLN A 149 9.08 9.90 -4.02
N THR A 150 10.35 9.91 -3.62
CA THR A 150 11.31 10.96 -4.01
C THR A 150 11.45 11.06 -5.52
N ASN A 151 11.48 9.93 -6.24
CA ASN A 151 11.54 9.94 -7.70
C ASN A 151 10.27 10.56 -8.34
N TYR A 152 9.08 10.33 -7.79
CA TYR A 152 7.87 10.99 -8.28
C TYR A 152 7.94 12.50 -8.09
N VAL A 153 8.46 12.98 -6.95
CA VAL A 153 8.66 14.41 -6.70
C VAL A 153 9.60 15.02 -7.74
N VAL A 154 10.76 14.41 -7.97
CA VAL A 154 11.74 14.87 -8.99
C VAL A 154 11.09 14.96 -10.36
N LYS A 155 10.45 13.87 -10.82
CA LYS A 155 9.80 13.87 -12.13
C LYS A 155 8.70 14.93 -12.28
N ARG A 156 7.94 15.19 -11.21
CA ARG A 156 6.88 16.21 -11.23
C ARG A 156 7.46 17.61 -11.33
N VAL A 157 8.57 17.88 -10.64
CA VAL A 157 9.30 19.15 -10.78
C VAL A 157 9.85 19.32 -12.19
N ASP A 158 10.45 18.28 -12.76
CA ASP A 158 11.06 18.34 -14.10
C ASP A 158 10.01 18.53 -15.22
N ALA A 159 8.86 17.87 -15.11
CA ALA A 159 7.74 18.09 -16.03
C ALA A 159 7.30 19.57 -16.06
N ARG A 160 7.21 20.21 -14.88
CA ARG A 160 6.82 21.63 -14.76
C ARG A 160 7.89 22.63 -15.17
N LYS A 161 9.16 22.27 -15.09
CA LYS A 161 10.24 23.11 -15.65
C LYS A 161 10.21 23.13 -17.17
N THR A 162 9.87 21.99 -17.79
CA THR A 162 9.82 21.86 -19.25
C THR A 162 8.70 22.72 -19.83
N ASP A 163 7.53 22.75 -19.17
CA ASP A 163 6.39 23.62 -19.54
C ASP A 163 6.72 25.13 -19.53
N LEU A 164 7.75 25.57 -18.80
CA LEU A 164 8.15 26.99 -18.73
C LEU A 164 9.09 27.42 -19.86
N ILE A 165 9.61 26.48 -20.65
CA ILE A 165 10.61 26.73 -21.71
C ILE A 165 9.98 26.67 -23.11
N THR A 166 8.79 26.08 -23.24
CA THR A 166 7.96 26.01 -24.46
C THR A 166 6.81 27.01 -24.43
#